data_AF-A0A511QJX7-F1
#
_entry.id   AF-A0A511QJX7-F1
#
_cell.length_a   1.000
_cell.length_b   1.000
_cell.length_c   1.000
_cell.angle_alpha   90.00
_cell.angle_beta   90.00
_cell.angle_gamma   90.00
#
_symmetry.space_group_name_H-M   'P 1'
#
loop_
_entity.id
_entity.type
_entity.pdbx_description
1 polymer ?
#
loop_
_entity_poly.entity_id
_entity_poly.type
_entity_poly.pdbx_seq_one_letter_code
_entity_poly.pdbx_strand_id
1 'polypeptide(L)' 'MIKIELNTLEEAIHLHNVAALNAYKYQQNLVKGQECQQNANIRIWKDIRDQAIKDIEKFAAAKETA' A
#
# COMPACT_ATOMS: atom_id res chain seq x y z
N MET A 1 6.30 9.73 -7.45
CA MET A 1 5.64 8.50 -6.98
C MET A 1 6.58 7.86 -5.97
N ILE A 2 6.10 7.57 -4.76
CA ILE A 2 6.94 6.95 -3.73
C ILE A 2 7.15 5.49 -4.12
N LYS A 3 8.41 5.04 -4.16
CA LYS A 3 8.77 3.65 -4.40
C LYS A 3 9.45 3.12 -3.15
N ILE A 4 8.89 2.04 -2.59
CA ILE A 4 9.43 1.37 -1.42
C ILE A 4 10.13 0.12 -1.92
N GLU A 5 11.41 -0.03 -1.60
CA GLU A 5 12.16 -1.23 -1.95
C GLU A 5 11.78 -2.35 -0.98
N LEU A 6 11.38 -3.48 -1.54
CA LEU A 6 11.00 -4.69 -0.82
C LEU A 6 11.87 -5.84 -1.33
N ASN A 7 12.30 -6.70 -0.41
CA ASN A 7 13.23 -7.79 -0.69
C ASN A 7 12.59 -9.16 -0.51
N THR A 8 11.46 -9.23 0.20
CA THR A 8 10.77 -10.49 0.52
C THR A 8 9.27 -10.41 0.27
N LEU A 9 8.66 -11.58 0.05
CA LEU A 9 7.21 -11.73 -0.03
C LEU A 9 6.51 -11.22 1.25
N GLU A 10 7.11 -11.48 2.41
CA GLU A 10 6.54 -11.09 3.70
C GLU A 10 6.51 -9.57 3.87
N GLU A 11 7.60 -8.87 3.50
CA GLU A 11 7.63 -7.40 3.48
C GLU A 11 6.56 -6.82 2.54
N ALA A 12 6.36 -7.44 1.37
CA ALA A 12 5.35 -7.00 0.41
C ALA A 12 3.91 -7.18 0.95
N ILE A 13 3.62 -8.33 1.56
CA ILE A 13 2.32 -8.58 2.22
C ILE A 13 2.10 -7.61 3.38
N HIS A 14 3.12 -7.37 4.19
CA HIS A 14 3.05 -6.42 5.29
C HIS A 14 2.73 -5.00 4.79
N LEU A 15 3.45 -4.53 3.78
CA LEU A 15 3.23 -3.20 3.20
C LEU A 15 1.82 -3.07 2.60
N HIS A 16 1.34 -4.08 1.87
CA HIS A 16 -0.03 -4.13 1.36
C HIS A 16 -1.06 -3.91 2.47
N ASN A 17 -0.90 -4.61 3.60
CA ASN A 17 -1.83 -4.54 4.73
C ASN A 17 -1.79 -3.18 5.44
N VAL A 18 -0.58 -2.66 5.69
CA VAL A 18 -0.39 -1.32 6.27
C VAL A 18 -1.03 -0.25 5.40
N ALA A 19 -0.83 -0.34 4.08
CA ALA A 19 -1.39 0.62 3.13
C ALA A 19 -2.92 0.57 3.10
N ALA A 20 -3.51 -0.63 3.06
CA ALA A 20 -4.95 -0.81 3.10
C ALA A 20 -5.57 -0.23 4.40
N LEU A 21 -4.96 -0.52 5.56
CA LEU A 21 -5.43 -0.02 6.85
C LEU A 21 -5.38 1.51 6.93
N ASN A 22 -4.31 2.13 6.44
CA ASN A 22 -4.19 3.58 6.49
C ASN A 22 -5.17 4.28 5.53
N ALA A 23 -5.33 3.77 4.29
CA ALA A 23 -6.33 4.29 3.38
C ALA A 23 -7.73 4.24 4.00
N TYR A 24 -8.08 3.10 4.63
CA TYR A 24 -9.35 2.93 5.32
C TYR A 24 -9.51 3.91 6.49
N LYS A 25 -8.47 4.10 7.32
CA LYS A 25 -8.52 5.06 8.44
C LYS A 25 -8.85 6.48 8.00
N TYR A 26 -8.24 6.97 6.92
CA TYR A 26 -8.55 8.30 6.39
C TYR A 26 -9.98 8.40 5.84
N GLN A 27 -10.51 7.31 5.26
CA GLN A 27 -11.88 7.27 4.77
C GLN A 27 -12.92 7.26 5.90
N GLN A 28 -12.64 6.61 7.02
CA GLN A 28 -13.58 6.50 8.15
C GLN A 28 -13.52 7.68 9.11
N ASN A 29 -12.37 8.36 9.23
CA ASN A 29 -12.15 9.41 10.22
C ASN A 29 -11.95 10.76 9.54
N LEU A 30 -13.04 11.33 9.02
CA LEU A 30 -13.00 12.63 8.36
C LEU A 30 -12.66 13.74 9.37
N VAL A 31 -11.68 14.57 9.02
CA VAL A 31 -11.27 15.72 9.81
C VAL A 31 -11.72 16.97 9.09
N LYS A 32 -12.66 17.70 9.71
CA LYS A 32 -13.23 18.93 9.16
C LYS A 32 -12.12 19.92 8.79
N GLY A 33 -12.14 20.41 7.56
CA GLY A 33 -11.16 21.36 7.04
C GLY A 33 -9.86 20.72 6.53
N GLN A 34 -9.74 19.39 6.54
CA GLN A 34 -8.58 18.66 6.00
C GLN A 34 -8.95 17.70 4.86
N GLU A 35 -10.15 17.79 4.31
CA GLU A 35 -10.70 16.83 3.35
C GLU A 35 -9.79 16.66 2.12
N CYS A 36 -9.21 17.76 1.62
CA CYS A 36 -8.28 17.73 0.50
C CYS A 36 -7.00 16.94 0.83
N GLN A 37 -6.42 17.19 2.01
CA GLN A 37 -5.22 16.48 2.47
C GLN A 37 -5.53 15.00 2.74
N GLN A 38 -6.68 14.69 3.34
CA GLN A 38 -7.09 13.30 3.57
C GLN A 38 -7.29 12.55 2.25
N ASN A 39 -7.88 13.19 1.24
CA ASN A 39 -8.01 12.61 -0.10
C ASN A 39 -6.65 12.36 -0.76
N ALA A 40 -5.69 13.28 -0.61
CA ALA A 40 -4.32 13.06 -1.08
C ALA A 40 -3.65 11.88 -0.37
N ASN A 41 -3.79 11.79 0.96
CA ASN A 41 -3.25 10.68 1.73
C ASN A 41 -3.87 9.34 1.33
N ILE A 42 -5.18 9.28 1.12
CA ILE A 42 -5.87 8.08 0.64
C ILE A 42 -5.28 7.64 -0.70
N ARG A 43 -5.05 8.58 -1.63
CA ARG A 43 -4.46 8.26 -2.93
C ARG A 43 -3.05 7.68 -2.78
N ILE A 44 -2.19 8.33 -1.98
CA ILE A 44 -0.83 7.85 -1.72
C ILE A 44 -0.84 6.42 -1.16
N TRP A 45 -1.72 6.14 -0.19
CA TRP A 45 -1.82 4.78 0.37
C TRP A 45 -2.34 3.76 -0.63
N LYS A 46 -3.25 4.13 -1.54
CA LYS A 46 -3.67 3.25 -2.63
C LYS A 46 -2.53 2.96 -3.60
N ASP A 47 -1.76 3.98 -3.98
CA ASP A 47 -0.60 3.80 -4.87
C ASP A 47 0.46 2.88 -4.25
N ILE A 48 0.73 3.04 -2.94
CA ILE A 48 1.64 2.15 -2.18
C ILE A 48 1.11 0.71 -2.15
N ARG A 49 -0.21 0.55 -1.96
CA ARG A 49 -0.85 -0.77 -1.94
C ARG A 49 -0.72 -1.46 -3.31
N ASP A 50 -0.94 -0.72 -4.40
CA ASP A 50 -0.82 -1.26 -5.76
C ASP A 50 0.63 -1.65 -6.08
N GLN A 51 1.62 -0.90 -5.58
CA GLN A 51 3.02 -1.30 -5.67
C GLN A 51 3.27 -2.62 -4.92
N ALA A 52 2.77 -2.74 -3.68
CA ALA A 52 2.92 -3.95 -2.89
C ALA A 52 2.29 -5.19 -3.56
N ILE A 53 1.13 -5.04 -4.22
CA ILE A 53 0.51 -6.14 -4.99
C ILE A 53 1.43 -6.64 -6.09
N LYS A 54 2.02 -5.72 -6.88
CA LYS A 54 2.97 -6.09 -7.95
C LYS A 54 4.20 -6.82 -7.40
N ASP A 55 4.71 -6.38 -6.24
CA ASP A 55 5.85 -7.05 -5.60
C ASP A 55 5.47 -8.42 -5.03
N ILE A 56 4.26 -8.59 -4.47
CA ILE A 56 3.72 -9.90 -4.06
C ILE A 56 3.67 -10.86 -5.25
N GLU A 57 3.09 -10.45 -6.37
CA GLU A 57 3.00 -11.26 -7.59
C GLU A 57 4.38 -11.68 -8.09
N LYS A 58 5.34 -10.73 -8.10
CA LYS A 58 6.73 -10.99 -8.48
C LYS A 58 7.40 -12.02 -7.56
N PHE A 59 7.27 -11.90 -6.25
CA PHE A 59 7.89 -12.82 -5.30
C PHE A 59 7.22 -14.19 -5.28
N ALA A 60 5.90 -14.25 -5.45
CA ALA A 60 5.16 -15.51 -5.54
C ALA A 60 5.58 -16.30 -6.80
N ALA A 61 5.65 -15.64 -7.95
CA ALA A 61 6.10 -16.27 -9.20
C ALA A 61 7.55 -16.78 -9.11
N ALA A 62 8.46 -16.02 -8.48
CA ALA A 62 9.83 -16.46 -8.29
C ALA A 62 9.96 -17.72 -7.42
N LYS A 63 9.04 -17.91 -6.46
CA LYS A 63 9.01 -19.08 -5.57
C LYS A 63 8.48 -20.34 -6.26
N GLU A 64 7.64 -20.21 -7.27
CA GLU A 64 7.11 -21.35 -8.05
C GLU A 64 8.13 -21.90 -9.06
N THR A 65 9.11 -21.08 -9.44
CA THR A 65 10.18 -21.45 -10.40
C THR A 65 11.45 -22.03 -9.76
N ALA A 66 11.51 -22.09 -8.43
CA ALA A 66 12.67 -22.52 -7.64
C ALA A 66 12.43 -23.90 -7.02
#